data_AF-A0A945HAL0-F1
#
_entry.id   AF-A0A945HAL0-F1
#
_cell.length_a   1.000
_cell.length_b   1.000
_cell.length_c   1.000
_cell.angle_alpha   90.00
_cell.angle_beta   90.00
_cell.angle_gamma   90.00
#
_symmetry.space_group_name_H-M   'P 1'
#
loop_
_entity.id
_entity.type
_entity.pdbx_description
1 polymer ?
#
loop_
_entity_poly.entity_id
_entity_poly.type
_entity_poly.pdbx_seq_one_letter_code
_entity_poly.pdbx_strand_id
1 'polypeptide(L)' 'MDSKLKKRINQTLVWLLTFILMVVICVPGLWVILTGFRPNGEVLSKPAIWIPQDLSLNNFANI' A
#
# COMPACT_ATOMS: atom_id res chain seq x y z
N MET A 1 31.39 18.70 -14.69
CA MET A 1 30.33 18.42 -13.69
C MET A 1 30.99 18.25 -12.34
N ASP A 2 30.76 19.18 -11.42
CA ASP A 2 31.35 19.20 -10.08
C ASP A 2 31.16 17.86 -9.35
N SER A 3 32.25 17.33 -8.78
CA SER A 3 32.24 16.07 -8.02
C SER A 3 31.24 16.09 -6.86
N LYS A 4 31.00 17.28 -6.28
CA LYS A 4 29.98 17.54 -5.26
C LYS A 4 28.55 17.36 -5.78
N LEU A 5 28.28 17.78 -7.02
CA LEU A 5 26.97 17.65 -7.65
C LEU A 5 26.65 16.19 -7.96
N LYS A 6 27.61 15.42 -8.51
CA LYS A 6 27.46 13.98 -8.74
C LYS A 6 27.16 13.21 -7.44
N LYS A 7 27.83 13.56 -6.34
CA LYS A 7 27.60 12.93 -5.03
C LYS A 7 26.20 13.21 -4.49
N ARG A 8 25.71 14.46 -4.60
CA ARG A 8 24.34 14.82 -4.20
C ARG A 8 23.29 14.11 -5.03
N ILE A 9 23.45 14.08 -6.35
CA ILE A 9 22.52 13.38 -7.25
C ILE A 9 22.45 11.89 -6.90
N ASN A 10 23.59 11.24 -6.66
CA ASN A 10 23.60 9.82 -6.29
C ASN A 10 22.90 9.56 -4.95
N GLN A 11 23.10 10.43 -3.95
CA GLN A 11 22.41 10.32 -2.66
C GLN A 11 20.90 10.51 -2.81
N THR A 12 20.45 11.50 -3.58
CA THR A 12 19.02 11.72 -3.85
C THR A 12 18.42 10.54 -4.60
N LEU A 13 19.14 9.99 -5.59
CA LEU A 13 18.69 8.83 -6.36
C LEU A 13 18.53 7.60 -5.47
N VAL A 14 19.51 7.30 -4.62
CA VAL A 14 19.44 6.18 -3.68
C VAL A 14 18.27 6.36 -2.72
N TRP A 15 18.10 7.56 -2.15
CA TRP A 15 17.00 7.81 -1.22
C TRP A 15 15.63 7.67 -1.89
N LEU A 16 15.48 8.17 -3.11
CA LEU A 16 14.26 8.01 -3.90
C LEU A 16 13.98 6.54 -4.21
N LEU A 17 15.00 5.77 -4.61
CA LEU A 17 14.87 4.35 -4.91
C LEU A 17 14.46 3.56 -3.66
N THR A 18 15.09 3.85 -2.52
CA THR A 18 14.74 3.24 -1.24
C THR A 18 13.30 3.56 -0.85
N PHE A 19 12.88 4.82 -1.00
CA PHE A 19 11.50 5.22 -0.71
C PHE A 19 10.49 4.47 -1.60
N ILE A 20 10.75 4.37 -2.90
CA ILE A 20 9.90 3.61 -3.83
C ILE A 20 9.84 2.13 -3.41
N LEU A 21 10.97 1.53 -3.07
CA LEU A 21 11.03 0.15 -2.60
C LEU A 21 10.17 -0.06 -1.34
N MET A 22 10.26 0.87 -0.37
CA MET A 22 9.43 0.84 0.83
C MET A 22 7.94 0.92 0.49
N VAL A 23 7.54 1.82 -0.40
CA VAL A 23 6.13 1.92 -0.84
C VAL A 23 5.66 0.61 -1.48
N VAL A 24 6.45 0.04 -2.41
CA VAL A 24 6.09 -1.22 -3.07
C VAL A 24 5.89 -2.36 -2.07
N ILE A 25 6.68 -2.41 -0.99
CA ILE A 25 6.56 -3.44 0.06
C ILE A 25 5.40 -3.14 1.01
N CYS A 26 5.14 -1.87 1.34
CA CYS A 26 4.09 -1.48 2.28
C CYS A 26 2.68 -1.51 1.66
N VAL A 27 2.55 -1.22 0.38
CA VAL A 27 1.26 -1.24 -0.34
C VAL A 27 0.50 -2.57 -0.22
N PRO A 28 1.09 -3.75 -0.48
CA PRO A 28 0.38 -5.02 -0.28
C PRO A 28 0.02 -5.26 1.18
N GLY A 29 0.87 -4.83 2.13
CA GLY A 29 0.56 -4.92 3.57
C GLY A 29 -0.67 -4.08 3.95
N LEU A 30 -0.72 -2.83 3.48
CA LEU A 30 -1.88 -1.96 3.65
C LEU A 30 -3.13 -2.54 2.99
N TRP A 31 -2.97 -3.14 1.81
CA TRP A 31 -4.08 -3.78 1.10
C TRP A 31 -4.69 -4.94 1.89
N VAL A 32 -3.87 -5.81 2.47
CA VAL A 32 -4.35 -6.91 3.34
C VAL A 32 -5.17 -6.38 4.51
N ILE A 33 -4.69 -5.31 5.17
CA ILE A 33 -5.43 -4.69 6.28
C ILE A 33 -6.78 -4.16 5.79
N LEU A 34 -6.82 -3.46 4.65
CA LEU A 34 -8.06 -2.96 4.05
C LEU A 34 -9.04 -4.08 3.70
N THR A 35 -8.57 -5.24 3.24
CA THR A 35 -9.44 -6.38 2.97
C THR A 35 -10.11 -6.96 4.22
N GLY A 36 -9.50 -6.81 5.40
CA GLY A 36 -10.13 -7.22 6.67
C GLY A 36 -11.34 -6.38 7.04
N PHE A 37 -11.38 -5.11 6.62
CA PHE A 37 -12.51 -4.20 6.82
C PHE A 37 -13.61 -4.37 5.75
N ARG A 38 -13.40 -5.22 4.74
CA ARG A 38 -14.37 -5.47 3.67
C ARG A 38 -15.47 -6.43 4.17
N PRO A 39 -16.76 -6.06 4.10
CA PRO A 39 -17.84 -6.98 4.47
C PRO A 39 -17.88 -8.20 3.54
N ASN A 40 -18.17 -9.39 4.07
CA ASN A 40 -18.18 -10.67 3.31
C ASN A 40 -19.05 -10.63 2.04
N GLY A 41 -20.12 -9.82 2.05
CA GLY A 41 -20.98 -9.61 0.88
C GLY A 41 -20.28 -8.97 -0.31
N GLU A 42 -19.28 -8.10 -0.07
CA GLU A 42 -18.49 -7.53 -1.17
C GLU A 42 -17.49 -8.56 -1.72
N VAL A 43 -16.92 -9.45 -0.90
CA VAL A 43 -15.96 -10.48 -1.38
C VAL A 43 -16.60 -11.43 -2.40
N LEU A 44 -17.88 -11.76 -2.22
CA LEU A 44 -18.66 -12.59 -3.14
C LEU A 44 -19.37 -11.81 -4.24
N SER A 45 -19.31 -10.47 -4.24
CA SER A 45 -19.95 -9.65 -5.27
C SER A 45 -19.20 -9.75 -6.60
N LYS A 46 -19.97 -9.86 -7.69
CA LYS A 46 -19.47 -9.71 -9.07
C LYS A 46 -19.89 -8.30 -9.51
N PRO A 47 -18.98 -7.39 -9.91
CA PRO A 47 -17.55 -7.54 -10.22
C PRO A 47 -16.61 -7.53 -9.00
N ALA A 48 -15.38 -7.99 -9.18
CA ALA A 48 -14.36 -7.96 -8.13
C ALA A 48 -14.00 -6.52 -7.74
N ILE A 49 -14.38 -6.11 -6.53
CA ILE A 49 -14.04 -4.81 -5.94
C ILE A 49 -12.68 -4.95 -5.23
N TRP A 50 -11.68 -4.16 -5.64
CA TRP A 50 -10.32 -4.23 -5.08
C TRP A 50 -10.08 -3.22 -3.94
N ILE A 51 -10.89 -2.17 -3.90
CA ILE A 51 -10.87 -1.10 -2.90
C ILE A 51 -12.23 -1.11 -2.20
N PRO A 52 -12.30 -1.40 -0.88
CA PRO A 52 -13.57 -1.47 -0.15
C PRO A 52 -14.40 -0.21 -0.39
N GLN A 53 -15.66 -0.36 -0.78
CA GLN A 53 -16.58 0.78 -0.90
C GLN A 53 -17.24 1.05 0.45
N ASP A 54 -17.57 -0.01 1.19
CA ASP A 54 -18.04 0.07 2.57
C ASP A 54 -16.99 -0.48 3.55
N LEU A 55 -16.52 0.37 4.45
CA LEU A 55 -15.66 -0.02 5.57
C LEU A 55 -16.54 -0.51 6.73
N SER A 56 -16.45 -1.79 7.06
CA SER A 56 -17.24 -2.41 8.12
C SER A 56 -16.36 -3.12 9.16
N LEU A 57 -16.72 -2.96 10.44
CA LEU A 57 -16.10 -3.67 11.56
C LEU A 57 -16.81 -4.99 11.90
N ASN A 58 -17.83 -5.38 11.12
CA ASN A 58 -18.63 -6.57 11.41
C ASN A 58 -17.81 -7.87 11.44
N ASN A 59 -16.70 -7.93 10.70
CA ASN A 59 -15.76 -9.06 10.73
C ASN A 59 -15.02 -9.19 12.07
N PHE A 60 -14.84 -8.08 12.80
CA PHE A 60 -14.13 -8.03 14.08
C PHE A 60 -15.09 -8.05 15.28
N ALA A 61 -16.38 -7.81 15.06
CA ALA A 61 -17.39 -7.76 16.12
C ALA A 61 -17.92 -9.14 16.53
N ASN A 62 -17.72 -10.18 15.72
CA ASN A 62 -18.06 -11.57 16.06
C ASN A 62 -16.88 -12.25 16.76
N ILE A 63 -16.63 -11.86 18.01
CA ILE A 63 -15.68 -12.52 18.92
C ILE A 63 -16.48 -13.33 19.93
#